data_AF-A0A1G8F8M3-F1
#
_entry.id   AF-A0A1G8F8M3-F1
#
_cell.length_a   1.000
_cell.length_b   1.000
_cell.length_c   1.000
_cell.angle_alpha   90.00
_cell.angle_beta   90.00
_cell.angle_gamma   90.00
#
_symmetry.space_group_name_H-M   'P 1'
#
loop_
_entity.id
_entity.type
_entity.pdbx_description
1 polymer ?
#
loop_
_entity_poly.entity_id
_entity_poly.type
_entity_poly.pdbx_seq_one_letter_code
_entity_poly.pdbx_strand_id
1 'polypeptide(L)'
;MQVHTLDKAAIINELQFGNGINHAVHEGRRADFALILSMFSDDVRDNTPVEVVDEVITNDTLLRQRFELQQPQPLRSDQSSYAVSAHQAKQFHDSGLSGAKLIHYLTPEPLVYLPEQTHDLPEEVYHNLSGHQRRRLADTQPRQAIPADLYNQLISAQRHDQMRVQV
;
A
#
# COMPACT_ATOMS: atom_id res chain seq x y z
N MET A 1 12.08 5.87 20.91
CA MET A 1 10.99 5.62 19.93
C MET A 1 10.51 6.97 19.39
N GLN A 2 11.28 7.61 18.51
CA GLN A 2 11.01 8.97 17.98
C GLN A 2 11.21 9.07 16.45
N VAL A 3 11.50 7.96 15.77
CA VAL A 3 11.86 7.94 14.34
C VAL A 3 10.63 8.12 13.42
N HIS A 4 9.40 7.94 13.94
CA HIS A 4 8.17 7.99 13.15
C HIS A 4 7.64 9.38 12.79
N THR A 5 8.27 10.47 13.26
CA THR A 5 7.83 11.83 12.89
C THR A 5 8.33 12.25 11.51
N LEU A 6 9.47 11.75 11.06
CA LEU A 6 10.02 12.03 9.73
C LEU A 6 9.27 11.26 8.61
N ASP A 7 8.77 10.05 8.89
CA ASP A 7 7.93 9.29 7.94
C ASP A 7 6.62 10.02 7.57
N LYS A 8 6.18 10.98 8.40
CA LYS A 8 5.00 11.81 8.13
C LYS A 8 5.28 13.02 7.25
N ALA A 9 6.54 13.31 6.93
CA ALA A 9 6.85 14.36 5.98
C ALA A 9 6.39 13.90 4.59
N ALA A 10 5.24 14.42 4.15
CA ALA A 10 4.57 14.08 2.90
C ALA A 10 5.28 14.66 1.66
N ILE A 11 6.60 14.76 1.71
CA ILE A 11 7.43 15.32 0.66
C ILE A 11 7.67 14.24 -0.38
N ILE A 12 6.94 14.30 -1.48
CA ILE A 12 6.99 13.36 -2.59
C ILE A 12 7.88 13.92 -3.70
N ASN A 13 7.75 15.22 -4.00
CA ASN A 13 8.45 15.86 -5.12
C ASN A 13 8.77 17.34 -4.87
N GLU A 14 9.55 17.92 -5.79
CA GLU A 14 9.94 19.33 -5.76
C GLU A 14 8.76 20.31 -5.83
N LEU A 15 7.65 19.94 -6.49
CA LEU A 15 6.49 20.82 -6.62
C LEU A 15 5.92 21.24 -5.26
N GLN A 16 6.04 20.39 -4.25
CA GLN A 16 5.59 20.69 -2.88
C GLN A 16 6.49 21.70 -2.15
N PHE A 17 7.74 21.87 -2.58
CA PHE A 17 8.69 22.83 -2.02
C PHE A 17 8.78 24.14 -2.80
N GLY A 18 8.16 24.23 -3.98
CA GLY A 18 8.19 25.42 -4.83
C GLY A 18 9.63 25.86 -5.13
N ASN A 19 10.00 27.06 -4.70
CA ASN A 19 11.33 27.64 -4.96
C ASN A 19 12.40 27.25 -3.92
N GLY A 20 12.09 26.39 -2.93
CA GLY A 20 13.01 26.07 -1.83
C GLY A 20 14.33 25.43 -2.28
N ILE A 21 14.27 24.50 -3.24
CA ILE A 21 15.47 23.89 -3.85
C ILE A 21 16.28 24.92 -4.61
N ASN A 22 15.61 25.71 -5.44
CA ASN A 22 16.24 26.73 -6.26
C ASN A 22 17.04 27.72 -5.38
N HIS A 23 16.44 28.17 -4.27
CA HIS A 23 17.11 29.04 -3.31
C HIS A 23 18.32 28.38 -2.64
N ALA A 24 18.19 27.11 -2.22
CA ALA A 24 19.31 26.36 -1.63
C ALA A 24 20.50 26.20 -2.58
N VAL A 25 20.24 26.04 -3.89
CA VAL A 25 21.28 26.00 -4.92
C VAL A 25 21.92 27.38 -5.13
N HIS A 26 21.12 28.44 -5.27
CA HIS A 26 21.61 29.80 -5.48
C HIS A 26 22.45 30.33 -4.32
N GLU A 27 22.10 29.96 -3.08
CA GLU A 27 22.80 30.39 -1.88
C GLU A 27 23.94 29.45 -1.48
N GLY A 28 24.19 28.38 -2.25
CA GLY A 28 25.28 27.43 -2.00
C GLY A 28 25.11 26.56 -0.76
N ARG A 29 23.89 26.45 -0.21
CA ARG A 29 23.58 25.61 0.96
C ARG A 29 23.46 24.14 0.57
N ARG A 30 24.60 23.50 0.32
CA ARG A 30 24.68 22.10 -0.12
C ARG A 30 24.07 21.10 0.86
N ALA A 31 24.16 21.37 2.17
CA ALA A 31 23.59 20.51 3.20
C ALA A 31 22.05 20.48 3.11
N ASP A 32 21.42 21.65 3.00
CA ASP A 32 19.97 21.77 2.87
C ASP A 32 19.47 21.16 1.57
N PHE A 33 20.19 21.39 0.46
CA PHE A 33 19.88 20.76 -0.82
C PHE A 33 19.92 19.23 -0.73
N ALA A 34 20.99 18.66 -0.17
CA ALA A 34 21.14 17.21 -0.04
C ALA A 34 20.08 16.60 0.88
N LEU A 35 19.68 17.31 1.94
CA LEU A 35 18.61 16.88 2.83
C LEU A 35 17.24 16.91 2.14
N ILE A 36 16.91 17.99 1.43
CA ILE A 36 15.63 18.10 0.72
C ILE A 36 15.55 17.00 -0.35
N LEU A 37 16.64 16.79 -1.10
CA LEU A 37 16.69 15.76 -2.13
C LEU A 37 16.55 14.34 -1.56
N SER A 38 17.15 14.05 -0.41
CA SER A 38 17.04 12.71 0.22
C SER A 38 15.64 12.42 0.77
N MET A 39 14.79 13.45 0.93
CA MET A 39 13.41 13.29 1.35
C MET A 39 12.47 12.97 0.18
N PHE A 40 12.90 13.09 -1.08
CA PHE A 40 12.04 12.84 -2.25
C PHE A 40 11.73 11.37 -2.44
N SER A 41 10.60 11.09 -3.09
CA SER A 41 10.24 9.73 -3.46
C SER A 41 11.06 9.30 -4.68
N ASP A 42 11.77 8.18 -4.55
CA ASP A 42 12.48 7.53 -5.67
C ASP A 42 11.51 6.83 -6.65
N ASP A 43 10.22 6.70 -6.31
CA ASP A 43 9.24 5.98 -7.11
C ASP A 43 8.63 6.89 -8.20
N VAL A 44 8.99 6.62 -9.46
CA VAL A 44 8.50 7.38 -10.63
C VAL A 44 6.97 7.33 -10.77
N ARG A 45 6.31 6.31 -10.20
CA ARG A 45 4.84 6.20 -10.22
C ARG A 45 4.16 7.27 -9.39
N ASP A 46 4.84 7.89 -8.44
CA ASP A 46 4.28 9.00 -7.68
C ASP A 46 4.07 10.27 -8.52
N ASN A 47 4.82 10.39 -9.62
CA ASN A 47 4.75 11.53 -10.53
C ASN A 47 4.03 11.20 -11.84
N THR A 48 3.65 9.94 -12.06
CA THR A 48 3.06 9.49 -13.33
C THR A 48 1.56 9.20 -13.14
N PRO A 49 0.66 9.87 -13.88
CA PRO A 49 -0.75 9.50 -13.87
C PRO A 49 -0.89 8.08 -14.43
N VAL A 50 -1.56 7.20 -13.68
CA VAL A 50 -1.84 5.83 -14.09
C VAL A 50 -3.33 5.73 -14.44
N GLU A 51 -3.64 5.23 -15.63
CA GLU A 51 -5.01 4.88 -15.99
C GLU A 51 -5.43 3.61 -15.26
N VAL A 52 -6.60 3.65 -14.63
CA VAL A 52 -7.19 2.46 -14.00
C VAL A 52 -7.81 1.63 -15.11
N VAL A 53 -7.26 0.44 -15.33
CA VAL A 53 -7.87 -0.55 -16.24
C VAL A 53 -8.85 -1.37 -15.42
N ASP A 54 -10.13 -1.32 -15.79
CA ASP A 54 -11.15 -2.19 -15.21
C ASP A 54 -10.89 -3.63 -15.67
N GLU A 55 -10.27 -4.42 -14.79
CA GLU A 55 -10.09 -5.85 -15.04
C GLU A 55 -11.45 -6.56 -15.00
N VAL A 56 -11.72 -7.37 -16.01
CA VAL A 56 -12.93 -8.20 -16.05
C VAL A 56 -12.81 -9.28 -14.98
N ILE A 57 -13.54 -9.10 -13.89
CA ILE A 57 -13.54 -9.97 -12.71
C ILE A 57 -14.18 -11.34 -13.07
N THR A 58 -13.40 -12.23 -13.67
CA THR A 58 -13.74 -13.66 -13.72
C THR A 58 -13.27 -14.27 -12.40
N ASN A 59 -14.02 -13.99 -11.34
CA ASN A 59 -13.57 -14.24 -9.98
C ASN A 59 -13.66 -15.75 -9.66
N ASP A 60 -12.57 -16.34 -9.16
CA ASP A 60 -12.53 -17.71 -8.60
C ASP A 60 -13.66 -17.95 -7.58
N THR A 61 -14.09 -16.88 -6.89
CA THR A 61 -15.20 -16.88 -5.95
C THR A 61 -16.53 -17.31 -6.59
N LEU A 62 -16.83 -16.89 -7.83
CA LEU A 62 -18.05 -17.28 -8.55
C LEU A 62 -18.03 -18.76 -8.93
N LEU A 63 -16.86 -19.26 -9.35
CA LEU A 63 -16.68 -20.68 -9.67
C LEU A 63 -16.83 -21.54 -8.42
N ARG A 64 -16.21 -21.15 -7.30
CA ARG A 64 -16.34 -21.87 -6.03
C ARG A 64 -17.78 -21.90 -5.51
N GLN A 65 -18.51 -20.79 -5.62
CA GLN A 65 -19.93 -20.75 -5.28
C GLN A 65 -20.75 -21.72 -6.16
N ARG A 66 -20.50 -21.73 -7.46
CA ARG A 66 -21.18 -22.63 -8.40
C ARG A 66 -20.95 -24.11 -8.10
N PHE A 67 -19.76 -24.46 -7.60
CA PHE A 67 -19.38 -25.83 -7.27
C PHE A 67 -19.54 -26.18 -5.78
N GLU A 68 -20.12 -25.27 -4.97
CA GLU A 68 -20.30 -25.43 -3.52
C GLU A 68 -18.98 -25.83 -2.81
N LEU A 69 -17.85 -25.30 -3.28
CA LEU A 69 -16.56 -25.61 -2.71
C LEU A 69 -16.37 -24.91 -1.36
N GLN A 70 -15.61 -25.56 -0.48
CA GLN A 70 -15.21 -24.99 0.80
C GLN A 70 -14.42 -23.68 0.61
N GLN A 71 -14.41 -22.87 1.67
CA GLN A 71 -13.62 -21.65 1.69
C GLN A 71 -12.14 -21.98 1.39
N PRO A 72 -11.46 -21.14 0.59
CA PRO A 72 -10.05 -21.35 0.31
C PRO A 72 -9.25 -21.33 1.61
N GLN A 73 -8.20 -22.14 1.68
CA GLN A 73 -7.26 -22.10 2.79
C GLN A 73 -6.71 -20.67 2.91
N PRO A 74 -6.80 -20.05 4.11
CA PRO A 74 -6.28 -18.71 4.29
C PRO A 74 -4.76 -18.72 4.07
N LEU A 75 -4.26 -17.72 3.35
CA LEU A 75 -2.82 -17.59 3.16
C LEU A 75 -2.13 -17.04 4.42
N ARG A 76 -2.86 -16.20 5.17
CA ARG A 76 -2.35 -15.46 6.34
C ARG A 76 -3.10 -15.84 7.60
N SER A 77 -2.36 -15.92 8.71
CA SER A 77 -2.93 -16.00 10.05
C SER A 77 -3.64 -14.72 10.48
N ASP A 78 -4.74 -14.91 11.19
CA ASP A 78 -5.41 -13.92 12.01
C ASP A 78 -5.44 -14.39 13.47
N GLN A 79 -5.92 -13.58 14.41
CA GLN A 79 -6.06 -13.94 15.83
C GLN A 79 -6.87 -15.23 16.02
N SER A 80 -7.88 -15.45 15.17
CA SER A 80 -8.68 -16.68 15.17
C SER A 80 -7.89 -17.93 14.75
N SER A 81 -6.83 -17.78 13.94
CA SER A 81 -6.06 -18.90 13.41
C SER A 81 -5.31 -19.68 14.48
N TYR A 82 -4.83 -19.01 15.53
CA TYR A 82 -4.11 -19.68 16.63
C TYR A 82 -4.98 -20.72 17.35
N ALA A 83 -6.28 -20.45 17.50
CA ALA A 83 -7.21 -21.40 18.10
C ALA A 83 -7.40 -22.64 17.21
N VAL A 84 -7.43 -22.45 15.89
CA VAL A 84 -7.53 -23.54 14.91
C VAL A 84 -6.30 -24.44 14.97
N SER A 85 -5.08 -23.87 15.03
CA SER A 85 -3.84 -24.64 15.18
C SER A 85 -3.79 -25.42 16.48
N ALA A 86 -4.20 -24.79 17.58
CA ALA A 86 -4.24 -25.45 18.88
C ALA A 86 -5.19 -26.67 18.85
N HIS A 87 -6.33 -26.53 18.17
CA HIS A 87 -7.26 -27.64 17.98
C HIS A 87 -6.68 -28.76 17.10
N GLN A 88 -6.02 -28.42 16.00
CA GLN A 88 -5.36 -29.41 15.13
C GLN A 88 -4.21 -30.14 15.85
N ALA A 89 -3.40 -29.41 16.63
CA ALA A 89 -2.33 -29.99 17.44
C ALA A 89 -2.89 -30.93 18.53
N LYS A 90 -4.00 -30.55 19.18
CA LYS A 90 -4.69 -31.41 20.13
C LYS A 90 -5.20 -32.70 19.47
N GLN A 91 -5.82 -32.59 18.30
CA GLN A 91 -6.30 -33.77 17.57
C GLN A 91 -5.16 -34.69 17.11
N PHE A 92 -4.01 -34.11 16.76
CA PHE A 92 -2.80 -34.88 16.47
C PHE A 92 -2.35 -35.69 17.69
N HIS A 93 -2.41 -35.10 18.89
CA HIS A 93 -2.08 -35.82 20.12
C HIS A 93 -3.10 -36.94 20.42
N ASP A 94 -4.39 -36.68 20.26
CA ASP A 94 -5.46 -37.60 20.66
C ASP A 94 -5.69 -38.75 19.66
N SER A 95 -5.52 -38.49 18.36
CA SER A 95 -5.89 -39.42 17.27
C SER A 95 -4.81 -39.63 16.22
N GLY A 96 -3.62 -39.07 16.46
CA GLY A 96 -2.49 -39.15 15.54
C GLY A 96 -2.70 -38.36 14.25
N LEU A 97 -1.92 -38.73 13.23
CA LEU A 97 -1.87 -38.02 11.96
C LEU A 97 -3.19 -38.06 11.18
N SER A 98 -3.97 -39.14 11.31
CA SER A 98 -5.21 -39.32 10.54
C SER A 98 -6.29 -38.31 10.94
N GLY A 99 -6.49 -38.08 12.24
CA GLY A 99 -7.45 -37.09 12.72
C GLY A 99 -6.97 -35.66 12.50
N ALA A 100 -5.67 -35.40 12.64
CA ALA A 100 -5.10 -34.09 12.29
C ALA A 100 -5.36 -33.72 10.82
N LYS A 101 -5.14 -34.65 9.88
CA LYS A 101 -5.42 -34.43 8.45
C LYS A 101 -6.91 -34.20 8.18
N LEU A 102 -7.78 -34.98 8.81
CA LEU A 102 -9.22 -34.82 8.64
C LEU A 102 -9.69 -33.43 9.09
N ILE A 103 -9.25 -32.98 10.27
CA ILE A 103 -9.58 -31.63 10.75
C ILE A 103 -8.98 -30.56 9.84
N HIS A 104 -7.74 -30.74 9.38
CA HIS A 104 -7.13 -29.80 8.45
C HIS A 104 -7.92 -29.66 7.13
N TYR A 105 -8.49 -30.75 6.61
CA TYR A 105 -9.33 -30.70 5.41
C TYR A 105 -10.70 -30.06 5.64
N LEU A 106 -11.22 -30.12 6.87
CA LEU A 106 -12.50 -29.49 7.23
C LEU A 106 -12.33 -27.99 7.55
N THR A 107 -11.29 -27.66 8.32
CA THR A 107 -10.97 -26.31 8.78
C THR A 107 -9.49 -26.06 8.58
N PRO A 108 -9.08 -25.60 7.39
CA PRO A 108 -7.67 -25.44 7.06
C PRO A 108 -7.02 -24.35 7.91
N GLU A 109 -5.81 -24.64 8.39
CA GLU A 109 -4.95 -23.66 9.06
C GLU A 109 -4.34 -22.71 8.03
N PRO A 110 -4.04 -21.44 8.37
CA PRO A 110 -3.27 -20.58 7.48
C PRO A 110 -1.90 -21.16 7.11
N LEU A 111 -1.45 -20.84 5.91
CA LEU A 111 -0.14 -21.29 5.42
C LEU A 111 1.04 -20.58 6.12
N VAL A 112 0.87 -19.30 6.49
CA VAL A 112 1.94 -18.50 7.07
C VAL A 112 1.44 -17.69 8.27
N TYR A 113 2.23 -17.74 9.34
CA TYR A 113 2.11 -16.87 10.50
C TYR A 113 3.03 -15.66 10.33
N LEU A 114 2.43 -14.52 10.04
CA LEU A 114 3.15 -13.26 9.86
C LEU A 114 2.82 -12.31 11.02
N PRO A 115 3.75 -11.41 11.39
CA PRO A 115 3.49 -10.36 12.36
C PRO A 115 2.32 -9.48 11.92
N GLU A 116 1.51 -9.04 12.90
CA GLU A 116 0.44 -8.08 12.65
C GLU A 116 1.01 -6.70 12.26
N GLN A 117 0.22 -5.90 11.54
CA GLN A 117 0.55 -4.51 11.14
C GLN A 117 1.70 -4.34 10.12
N THR A 118 2.10 -5.42 9.43
CA THR A 118 3.23 -5.42 8.48
C THR A 118 2.78 -5.42 7.01
N HIS A 119 1.50 -5.16 6.73
CA HIS A 119 0.91 -5.20 5.37
C HIS A 119 1.30 -6.45 4.57
N ASP A 120 1.23 -7.62 5.22
CA ASP A 120 1.51 -8.94 4.63
C ASP A 120 2.96 -9.15 4.18
N LEU A 121 3.88 -8.34 4.69
CA LEU A 121 5.32 -8.49 4.50
C LEU A 121 5.98 -9.12 5.73
N PRO A 122 7.13 -9.79 5.57
CA PRO A 122 8.01 -10.13 6.69
C PRO A 122 8.49 -8.87 7.42
N GLU A 123 8.73 -8.98 8.73
CA GLU A 123 9.14 -7.86 9.58
C GLU A 123 10.40 -7.17 9.05
N GLU A 124 11.41 -7.96 8.66
CA GLU A 124 12.68 -7.50 8.12
C GLU A 124 12.53 -6.69 6.83
N VAL A 125 11.57 -7.07 5.98
CA VAL A 125 11.30 -6.38 4.72
C VAL A 125 10.59 -5.06 5.00
N TYR A 126 9.55 -5.09 5.83
CA TYR A 126 8.74 -3.91 6.14
C TYR A 126 9.54 -2.81 6.83
N HIS A 127 10.43 -3.17 7.76
CA HIS A 127 11.29 -2.19 8.43
C HIS A 127 12.38 -1.60 7.51
N ASN A 128 12.70 -2.29 6.41
CA ASN A 128 13.63 -1.79 5.40
C ASN A 128 12.95 -0.82 4.41
N LEU A 129 11.62 -0.87 4.29
CA LEU A 129 10.90 0.00 3.36
C LEU A 129 11.08 1.48 3.69
N SER A 130 11.20 2.29 2.64
CA SER A 130 11.22 3.74 2.77
C SER A 130 9.89 4.26 3.34
N GLY A 131 9.92 5.45 3.95
CA GLY A 131 8.70 6.08 4.48
C GLY A 131 7.60 6.24 3.44
N HIS A 132 7.98 6.54 2.19
CA HIS A 132 7.05 6.66 1.06
C HIS A 132 6.39 5.33 0.70
N GLN A 133 7.15 4.23 0.73
CA GLN A 133 6.62 2.89 0.49
C GLN A 133 5.66 2.46 1.61
N ARG A 134 6.01 2.71 2.87
CA ARG A 134 5.14 2.41 4.03
C ARG A 134 3.84 3.24 4.00
N ARG A 135 3.91 4.51 3.59
CA ARG A 135 2.72 5.35 3.36
C ARG A 135 1.81 4.76 2.30
N ARG A 136 2.36 4.37 1.14
CA ARG A 136 1.56 3.78 0.06
C ARG A 136 0.88 2.48 0.48
N LEU A 137 1.53 1.67 1.31
CA LEU A 137 0.92 0.45 1.84
C LEU A 137 -0.25 0.74 2.80
N ALA A 138 -0.19 1.84 3.55
CA ALA A 138 -1.27 2.30 4.41
C ALA A 138 -2.43 2.95 3.61
N ASP A 139 -2.13 3.58 2.48
CA ASP A 139 -3.12 4.20 1.60
C ASP A 139 -3.95 3.12 0.90
N THR A 140 -5.14 2.85 1.43
CA THR A 140 -6.08 1.84 0.90
C THR A 140 -6.89 2.37 -0.29
N GLN A 141 -6.86 3.69 -0.54
CA GLN A 141 -7.65 4.30 -1.61
C GLN A 141 -6.84 4.36 -2.90
N PRO A 142 -7.38 3.85 -4.03
CA PRO A 142 -6.73 4.02 -5.32
C PRO A 142 -6.61 5.52 -5.61
N ARG A 143 -5.40 5.97 -5.97
CA ARG A 143 -5.17 7.33 -6.44
C ARG A 143 -6.10 7.57 -7.63
N GLN A 144 -6.99 8.55 -7.49
CA GLN A 144 -7.88 8.93 -8.58
C GLN A 144 -7.02 9.45 -9.73
N ALA A 145 -7.22 8.86 -10.91
CA ALA A 145 -6.59 9.35 -12.12
C ALA A 145 -6.95 10.84 -12.31
N ILE A 146 -6.01 11.61 -12.88
CA ILE A 146 -6.29 12.98 -13.26
C ILE A 146 -7.54 12.97 -14.15
N PRO A 147 -8.60 13.73 -13.81
CA PRO A 147 -9.81 13.72 -14.61
C PRO A 147 -9.47 14.17 -16.03
N ALA A 148 -9.99 13.48 -17.04
CA ALA A 148 -9.71 13.77 -18.45
C ALA A 148 -9.97 15.26 -18.81
N ASP A 149 -10.86 15.92 -18.07
CA ASP A 149 -11.21 17.33 -18.23
C ASP A 149 -10.27 18.33 -17.55
N LEU A 150 -9.23 17.90 -16.81
CA LEU A 150 -8.33 18.81 -16.09
C LEU A 150 -7.70 19.84 -17.02
N TYR A 151 -7.27 19.42 -18.21
CA TYR A 151 -6.66 20.31 -19.19
C TYR A 151 -7.61 21.43 -19.64
N ASN A 152 -8.88 21.08 -19.88
CA ASN A 152 -9.92 22.03 -20.24
C ASN A 152 -10.21 23.01 -19.09
N GLN A 153 -10.24 22.50 -17.85
CA GLN A 153 -10.44 23.32 -16.65
C GLN A 153 -9.30 24.33 -16.45
N LEU A 154 -8.04 23.91 -16.59
CA LEU A 154 -6.88 24.79 -16.47
C LEU A 154 -6.89 25.91 -17.52
N ILE A 155 -7.17 25.58 -18.78
CA ILE A 155 -7.30 26.58 -19.84
C ILE A 155 -8.40 27.58 -19.51
N SER A 156 -9.55 27.09 -19.05
CA SER A 156 -10.67 27.96 -18.69
C SER A 156 -10.30 28.90 -17.54
N ALA A 157 -9.62 28.41 -16.51
CA ALA A 157 -9.19 29.19 -15.36
C ALA A 157 -8.16 30.25 -15.75
N GLN A 158 -7.16 29.88 -16.57
CA GLN A 158 -6.15 30.82 -17.07
C GLN A 158 -6.80 31.97 -17.88
N ARG A 159 -7.75 31.65 -18.77
CA ARG A 159 -8.47 32.67 -19.53
C ARG A 159 -9.27 33.60 -18.63
N HIS A 160 -9.93 33.08 -17.60
CA HIS A 160 -10.67 33.89 -16.62
C HIS A 160 -9.74 34.83 -15.86
N ASP A 161 -8.55 34.37 -15.47
CA ASP A 161 -7.57 35.20 -14.76
C ASP A 161 -7.02 36.33 -15.66
N GLN A 162 -6.70 36.02 -16.91
CA GLN A 162 -6.30 37.03 -17.90
C GLN A 162 -7.37 38.10 -18.13
N MET A 163 -8.65 37.71 -18.20
CA MET A 163 -9.75 38.66 -18.31
C MET A 163 -9.90 39.53 -17.06
N ARG A 164 -9.65 38.99 -15.86
CA ARG A 164 -9.69 39.75 -14.60
C ARG A 164 -8.57 40.77 -14.48
N VAL A 165 -7.40 40.50 -15.04
CA VAL A 165 -6.23 41.41 -14.98
C VAL A 165 -6.34 42.56 -15.99
N GLN A 166 -7.18 42.42 -17.04
CA GLN A 166 -7.41 43.45 -18.05
C GLN A 166 -8.52 44.47 -17.71
N VAL A 167 -9.23 44.28 -16.58
CA VAL A 167 -10.25 45.21 -16.06
C VAL A 167 -9.67 45.98 -14.88
#